data_AF-A0A2C9L6A2-F1
#
_entry.id   AF-A0A2C9L6A2-F1
#
_cell.length_a   1.000
_cell.length_b   1.000
_cell.length_c   1.000
_cell.angle_alpha   90.00
_cell.angle_beta   90.00
_cell.angle_gamma   90.00
#
_symmetry.space_group_name_H-M   'P 1'
#
loop_
_entity.id
_entity.type
_entity.pdbx_description
1 polymer ?
#
loop_
_entity_poly.entity_id
_entity_poly.type
_entity_poly.pdbx_seq_one_letter_code
_entity_poly.pdbx_strand_id
1 'polypeptide(L)'
;MPKKLFRDGGQSVPEFSLVVLVEVLNVLCFVLSFLPDSVLKTYQKVIAKQKLCPEVQASYPSQLFFHWMLGLMITGFKREIKIDDVFDLNPRDQGRRLNPLFDIYWDKEVKKAEAFNKSYFPE
;
A
#
# COMPACT_ATOMS: atom_id res chain seq x y z
N MET A 1 23.01 40.65 39.36
CA MET A 1 23.26 40.68 37.90
C MET A 1 23.32 39.25 37.39
N PRO A 2 22.36 38.74 36.59
CA PRO A 2 22.46 37.41 35.99
C PRO A 2 23.04 37.52 34.59
N LYS A 3 24.02 36.68 34.26
CA LYS A 3 24.36 36.20 32.90
C LYS A 3 25.64 35.37 33.03
N LYS A 4 25.51 34.04 32.94
CA LYS A 4 26.06 33.23 31.85
C LYS A 4 25.25 31.95 31.77
N LEU A 5 24.27 31.97 30.88
CA LEU A 5 23.67 30.79 30.24
C LEU A 5 24.75 30.20 29.33
N PHE A 6 25.70 29.45 29.88
CA PHE A 6 26.63 28.68 29.06
C PHE A 6 25.89 27.43 28.61
N ARG A 7 25.36 27.54 27.40
CA ARG A 7 24.81 26.46 26.59
C ARG A 7 25.94 25.48 26.32
N ASP A 8 26.11 24.48 27.19
CA ASP A 8 27.03 23.38 26.95
C ASP A 8 26.49 22.56 25.77
N GLY A 9 27.08 22.85 24.61
CA GLY A 9 26.91 22.11 23.36
C GLY A 9 27.64 20.79 23.41
N GLY A 10 27.22 19.91 24.32
CA GLY A 10 27.56 18.49 24.28
C GLY A 10 26.36 17.72 23.75
N GLN A 11 26.19 17.64 22.42
CA GLN A 11 25.32 16.61 21.86
C GLN A 11 25.86 15.27 22.37
N SER A 12 25.06 14.63 23.21
CA SER A 12 25.51 13.52 24.01
C SER A 12 25.79 12.33 23.08
N VAL A 13 26.95 11.69 23.23
CA VAL A 13 27.33 10.44 22.52
C VAL A 13 26.18 9.42 22.41
N PRO A 14 25.30 9.23 23.43
CA PRO A 14 24.13 8.36 23.27
C PRO A 14 23.14 8.81 22.19
N GLU A 15 22.92 10.11 21.94
CA GLU A 15 22.03 10.58 20.86
C GLU A 15 22.58 10.18 19.49
N PHE A 16 23.88 10.38 19.26
CA PHE A 16 24.52 9.98 18.00
C PHE A 16 24.47 8.46 17.82
N SER A 17 24.72 7.71 18.89
CA SER A 17 24.66 6.24 18.87
C SER A 17 23.25 5.73 18.55
N LEU A 18 22.21 6.38 19.11
CA LEU A 18 20.82 6.06 18.82
C LEU A 18 20.47 6.34 17.36
N VAL A 19 20.90 7.48 16.81
CA VAL A 19 20.69 7.81 15.39
C VAL A 19 21.33 6.75 14.49
N VAL A 20 22.60 6.40 14.73
CA VAL A 20 23.29 5.39 13.93
C VAL A 20 22.62 4.03 14.02
N LEU A 21 22.18 3.61 15.21
CA LEU A 21 21.45 2.36 15.39
C LEU A 21 20.11 2.36 14.66
N VAL A 22 19.34 3.46 14.74
CA VAL A 22 18.06 3.61 14.03
C VAL A 22 18.26 3.54 12.52
N GLU A 23 19.28 4.20 11.97
CA GLU A 23 19.59 4.15 10.54
C GLU A 23 20.00 2.75 10.08
N VAL A 24 20.82 2.04 10.87
CA VAL A 24 21.18 0.64 10.58
C VAL A 24 19.95 -0.26 10.61
N LEU A 25 19.05 -0.08 11.58
CA LEU A 25 17.80 -0.82 11.66
C LEU A 25 16.86 -0.51 10.49
N ASN A 26 16.79 0.74 10.04
CA ASN A 26 16.00 1.13 8.86
C ASN A 26 16.54 0.47 7.58
N VAL A 27 17.86 0.47 7.37
CA VAL A 27 18.49 -0.23 6.24
C VAL A 27 18.24 -1.73 6.33
N LEU A 28 18.35 -2.32 7.52
CA LEU A 28 18.03 -3.73 7.73
C LEU A 28 16.56 -4.03 7.39
N CYS A 29 15.60 -3.24 7.87
CA CYS A 29 14.18 -3.37 7.53
C CYS A 29 13.93 -3.21 6.04
N PHE A 30 14.60 -2.25 5.38
CA PHE A 30 14.52 -2.07 3.95
C PHE A 30 15.01 -3.31 3.20
N VAL A 31 16.15 -3.88 3.60
CA VAL A 31 16.69 -5.13 3.02
C VAL A 31 15.77 -6.32 3.30
N LEU A 32 15.21 -6.43 4.51
CA LEU A 32 14.24 -7.47 4.85
C LEU A 32 12.95 -7.36 4.01
N SER A 33 12.59 -6.15 3.56
CA SER A 33 11.45 -5.93 2.66
C SER A 33 11.68 -6.50 1.24
N PHE A 34 12.91 -6.86 0.88
CA PHE A 34 13.20 -7.60 -0.35
C PHE A 34 12.83 -9.07 -0.24
N LEU A 35 12.76 -9.62 0.99
CA LEU A 35 12.30 -10.99 1.18
C LEU A 35 10.80 -11.05 0.92
N PRO A 36 10.32 -12.07 0.19
CA PRO A 36 8.89 -12.20 -0.10
C PRO A 36 8.12 -12.38 1.21
N ASP A 37 7.20 -11.46 1.46
CA ASP A 37 6.35 -11.51 2.64
C ASP A 37 5.50 -12.79 2.63
N SER A 38 5.51 -13.50 3.76
CA SER A 38 4.78 -14.76 3.95
C SER A 38 3.24 -14.63 3.85
N VAL A 39 2.72 -13.41 3.66
CA VAL A 39 1.33 -13.04 3.33
C VAL A 39 0.77 -13.84 2.14
N LEU A 40 1.67 -14.32 1.27
CA LEU A 40 1.39 -15.26 0.18
C LEU A 40 0.68 -16.56 0.60
N LYS A 41 0.88 -17.05 1.82
CA LYS A 41 0.31 -18.33 2.29
C LYS A 41 -1.22 -18.29 2.46
N THR A 42 -1.78 -17.16 2.88
CA THR A 42 -3.23 -17.00 3.05
C THR A 42 -3.94 -16.92 1.71
N TYR A 43 -3.31 -16.26 0.73
CA TYR A 43 -3.83 -16.18 -0.62
C TYR A 43 -3.76 -17.52 -1.35
N GLN A 44 -2.66 -18.29 -1.21
CA GLN A 44 -2.47 -19.59 -1.86
C GLN A 44 -3.66 -20.57 -1.71
N LYS A 45 -4.37 -20.54 -0.58
CA LYS A 45 -5.50 -21.44 -0.30
C LYS A 45 -6.77 -21.11 -1.11
N VAL A 46 -6.90 -19.87 -1.58
CA VAL A 46 -8.02 -19.39 -2.43
C VAL A 46 -7.70 -19.55 -3.93
N ILE A 47 -6.43 -19.80 -4.27
CA ILE A 47 -5.80 -19.49 -5.57
C ILE A 47 -5.74 -20.64 -6.59
N ALA A 48 -6.06 -21.87 -6.23
CA ALA A 48 -5.78 -23.05 -7.07
C ALA A 48 -6.48 -23.11 -8.46
N LYS A 49 -7.27 -22.08 -8.87
CA LYS A 49 -8.06 -22.10 -10.11
C LYS A 49 -7.98 -20.83 -10.99
N GLN A 50 -7.29 -19.75 -10.63
CA GLN A 50 -7.33 -18.47 -11.38
C GLN A 50 -5.95 -17.87 -11.67
N LYS A 51 -5.84 -17.10 -12.76
CA LYS A 51 -4.60 -16.50 -13.25
C LYS A 51 -4.41 -15.12 -12.59
N LEU A 52 -4.00 -15.12 -11.32
CA LEU A 52 -3.91 -13.87 -10.55
C LEU A 52 -2.91 -12.87 -11.10
N CYS A 53 -3.16 -11.59 -10.82
CA CYS A 53 -2.19 -10.52 -11.00
C CYS A 53 -0.90 -10.83 -10.22
N PRO A 54 0.27 -10.86 -10.91
CA PRO A 54 1.58 -11.06 -10.28
C PRO A 54 1.91 -10.02 -9.21
N GLU A 55 1.27 -8.84 -9.24
CA GLU A 55 1.37 -7.81 -8.21
C GLU A 55 1.07 -8.36 -6.81
N VAL A 56 0.07 -9.24 -6.67
CA VAL A 56 -0.33 -9.81 -5.38
C VAL A 56 0.77 -10.70 -4.78
N GLN A 57 1.63 -11.26 -5.65
CA GLN A 57 2.73 -12.14 -5.26
C GLN A 57 4.10 -11.45 -5.29
N ALA A 58 4.14 -10.20 -5.74
CA ALA A 58 5.36 -9.44 -5.88
C ALA A 58 5.89 -9.00 -4.51
N SER A 59 7.20 -9.08 -4.31
CA SER A 59 7.85 -8.46 -3.16
C SER A 59 7.66 -6.94 -3.18
N TYR A 60 7.78 -6.29 -2.03
CA TYR A 60 7.64 -4.84 -1.91
C TYR A 60 8.46 -4.03 -2.94
N PRO A 61 9.76 -4.30 -3.17
CA PRO A 61 10.50 -3.59 -4.21
C PRO A 61 9.98 -3.89 -5.62
N SER A 62 9.51 -5.12 -5.90
CA SER A 62 8.91 -5.44 -7.20
C SER A 62 7.60 -4.67 -7.42
N GLN A 63 6.79 -4.47 -6.38
CA GLN A 63 5.62 -3.58 -6.42
C GLN A 63 6.02 -2.11 -6.65
N LEU A 64 7.06 -1.64 -5.95
CA LEU A 64 7.54 -0.25 -6.06
C LEU A 64 8.07 0.09 -7.46
N PHE A 65 8.86 -0.80 -8.06
CA PHE A 65 9.44 -0.61 -9.39
C PHE A 65 8.57 -1.14 -10.53
N PHE A 66 7.34 -1.61 -10.23
CA PHE A 66 6.43 -2.24 -11.20
C PHE A 66 7.07 -3.40 -11.99
N HIS A 67 8.05 -4.08 -11.39
CA HIS A 67 8.81 -5.13 -12.07
C HIS A 67 7.93 -6.35 -12.41
N TRP A 68 6.91 -6.60 -11.58
CA TRP A 68 5.91 -7.65 -11.80
C TRP A 68 5.15 -7.54 -13.14
N MET A 69 5.07 -6.34 -13.73
CA MET A 69 4.39 -6.10 -15.02
C MET A 69 5.30 -6.31 -16.23
N LEU A 70 6.62 -6.39 -16.03
CA LEU A 70 7.61 -6.38 -17.11
C LEU A 70 7.44 -7.55 -18.09
N GLY A 71 7.05 -8.74 -17.61
CA GLY A 71 6.78 -9.89 -18.48
C GLY A 71 5.66 -9.63 -19.49
N LEU A 72 4.60 -8.91 -19.07
CA LEU A 72 3.50 -8.51 -19.96
C LEU A 72 3.97 -7.44 -20.95
N MET A 73 4.76 -6.46 -20.51
CA MET A 73 5.32 -5.43 -21.39
C MET A 73 6.21 -6.02 -22.49
N ILE A 74 7.10 -6.96 -22.14
CA ILE A 74 7.95 -7.66 -23.11
C ILE A 74 7.10 -8.49 -24.08
N THR A 75 6.03 -9.12 -23.59
CA THR A 75 5.11 -9.88 -24.44
C THR A 75 4.41 -8.97 -25.45
N GLY A 76 3.89 -7.82 -24.99
CA GLY A 76 3.29 -6.80 -25.84
C GLY A 76 4.26 -6.18 -26.85
N PHE A 77 5.55 -6.12 -26.53
CA PHE A 77 6.58 -5.69 -27.46
C PHE A 77 6.84 -6.74 -28.56
N LYS A 78 6.80 -8.03 -28.22
CA LYS A 78 7.07 -9.13 -29.17
C LYS A 78 5.85 -9.50 -30.02
N ARG A 79 4.64 -9.35 -29.49
CA ARG A 79 3.37 -9.70 -30.17
C ARG A 79 2.19 -8.91 -29.60
N GLU A 80 1.10 -8.85 -30.36
CA GLU A 80 -0.17 -8.30 -29.87
C GLU A 80 -0.68 -9.06 -28.63
N ILE A 81 -1.18 -8.31 -27.65
CA ILE A 81 -1.66 -8.86 -26.37
C ILE A 81 -3.05 -9.47 -26.57
N LYS A 82 -3.21 -10.72 -26.16
CA LYS A 82 -4.52 -11.41 -26.13
C LYS A 82 -5.14 -11.32 -24.75
N ILE A 83 -6.45 -11.52 -24.66
CA ILE A 83 -7.17 -11.52 -23.38
C ILE A 83 -6.59 -12.59 -22.43
N ASP A 84 -6.18 -13.74 -22.97
CA ASP A 84 -5.59 -14.84 -22.23
C ASP A 84 -4.19 -14.51 -21.68
N ASP A 85 -3.52 -13.48 -22.20
CA ASP A 85 -2.21 -13.02 -21.73
C ASP A 85 -2.35 -12.06 -20.54
N VAL A 86 -3.50 -11.41 -20.39
CA VAL A 86 -3.80 -10.49 -19.28
C VAL A 86 -4.04 -11.30 -17.99
N PHE A 87 -3.75 -10.70 -16.85
CA PHE A 87 -3.99 -11.29 -15.54
C PHE A 87 -5.36 -10.89 -14.99
N ASP A 88 -5.93 -11.71 -14.11
CA ASP A 88 -7.14 -11.34 -13.39
C ASP A 88 -6.91 -10.10 -12.53
N LEU A 89 -7.96 -9.28 -12.39
CA LEU A 89 -7.92 -8.05 -11.61
C LEU A 89 -7.55 -8.34 -10.14
N ASN A 90 -6.73 -7.47 -9.56
CA ASN A 90 -6.32 -7.55 -8.16
C ASN A 90 -7.57 -7.64 -7.26
N PRO A 91 -7.63 -8.61 -6.32
CA PRO A 91 -8.78 -8.79 -5.42
C PRO A 91 -9.21 -7.53 -4.65
N ARG A 92 -8.30 -6.57 -4.44
CA ARG A 92 -8.62 -5.28 -3.81
C ARG A 92 -9.48 -4.37 -4.70
N ASP A 93 -9.36 -4.49 -6.01
CA ASP A 93 -9.98 -3.62 -7.01
C ASP A 93 -11.23 -4.25 -7.64
N GLN A 94 -11.54 -5.50 -7.28
CA GLN A 94 -12.72 -6.17 -7.79
C GLN A 94 -14.01 -5.53 -7.26
N GLY A 95 -14.96 -5.28 -8.17
CA GLY A 95 -16.27 -4.71 -7.83
C GLY A 95 -17.05 -5.54 -6.79
N ARG A 96 -16.88 -6.87 -6.77
CA ARG A 96 -17.45 -7.73 -5.72
C ARG A 96 -17.06 -7.29 -4.30
N ARG A 97 -15.85 -6.73 -4.16
CA ARG A 97 -15.35 -6.18 -2.88
C ARG A 97 -15.68 -4.70 -2.74
N LEU A 98 -15.50 -3.89 -3.78
CA LEU A 98 -15.66 -2.44 -3.70
C LEU A 98 -17.12 -1.98 -3.61
N ASN A 99 -18.04 -2.63 -4.32
CA ASN A 99 -19.44 -2.18 -4.40
C ASN A 99 -20.12 -2.14 -3.02
N PRO A 100 -20.02 -3.18 -2.16
CA PRO A 100 -20.64 -3.11 -0.84
C PRO A 100 -20.06 -2.01 0.07
N LEU A 101 -18.74 -1.74 -0.04
CA LEU A 101 -18.15 -0.62 0.70
C LEU A 101 -18.69 0.71 0.21
N PHE A 102 -18.77 0.89 -1.12
CA PHE A 102 -19.35 2.08 -1.73
C PHE A 102 -20.78 2.31 -1.23
N ASP A 103 -21.64 1.30 -1.27
CA ASP A 103 -23.05 1.40 -0.84
C ASP A 103 -23.16 1.88 0.62
N ILE A 104 -22.32 1.35 1.52
CA ILE A 104 -22.31 1.74 2.94
C ILE A 104 -21.99 3.24 3.12
N TYR A 105 -20.99 3.75 2.39
CA TYR A 105 -20.61 5.16 2.50
C TYR A 105 -21.61 6.07 1.78
N TRP A 106 -22.15 5.61 0.65
CA TRP A 106 -23.17 6.32 -0.10
C TRP A 106 -24.43 6.54 0.74
N ASP A 107 -24.95 5.47 1.36
CA ASP A 107 -26.13 5.55 2.24
C ASP A 107 -25.95 6.51 3.41
N LYS A 108 -24.73 6.64 3.94
CA LYS A 108 -24.41 7.59 5.01
C LYS A 108 -24.50 9.03 4.52
N GLU A 109 -23.94 9.32 3.34
CA GLU A 109 -23.98 10.66 2.76
C GLU A 109 -25.40 11.03 2.30
N VAL A 110 -26.17 10.09 1.77
CA VAL A 110 -27.60 10.30 1.44
C VAL A 110 -28.38 10.71 2.68
N LYS A 111 -28.26 9.97 3.79
CA LYS A 111 -28.94 10.32 5.06
C LYS A 111 -28.53 11.68 5.60
N LYS A 112 -27.25 12.04 5.44
CA LYS A 112 -26.72 13.33 5.86
C LYS A 112 -27.29 14.47 5.00
N ALA A 113 -27.38 14.27 3.69
CA ALA A 113 -27.98 15.21 2.77
C ALA A 113 -29.49 15.38 3.02
N GLU A 114 -30.20 14.29 3.30
CA GLU A 114 -31.62 14.33 3.69
C GLU A 114 -31.84 15.12 5.00
N ALA A 115 -31.00 14.87 6.01
CA ALA A 115 -31.06 15.61 7.27
C ALA A 115 -30.76 17.11 7.07
N PHE A 116 -29.78 17.46 6.24
CA PHE A 116 -29.49 18.83 5.86
C PHE A 116 -30.68 19.48 5.14
N ASN A 117 -31.22 18.83 4.11
CA ASN A 117 -32.34 19.34 3.33
C ASN A 117 -33.56 19.59 4.21
N LYS A 118 -33.89 18.67 5.12
CA LYS A 118 -35.00 18.83 6.07
C LYS A 118 -34.81 20.03 7.01
N SER A 119 -33.58 20.39 7.34
CA SER A 119 -33.29 21.55 8.21
C SER A 119 -33.35 22.89 7.48
N TYR A 120 -33.01 22.94 6.19
CA TYR A 120 -32.95 24.17 5.41
C TYR A 120 -34.23 24.46 4.62
N PHE A 121 -34.95 23.41 4.21
CA PHE A 121 -36.21 23.49 3.48
C PHE A 121 -37.30 22.74 4.25
N PRO A 122 -37.83 23.32 5.35
CA PRO A 122 -39.00 22.77 5.99
C PRO A 122 -40.21 22.99 5.08
N GLU A 123 -40.81 21.89 4.61
CA GLU A 123 -42.15 21.88 3.99
C GLU A 123 -43.23 22.26 5.00
#